data_AF-A0A966FT09-F1
#
_entry.id   AF-A0A966FT09-F1
#
_cell.length_a   1.000
_cell.length_b   1.000
_cell.length_c   1.000
_cell.angle_alpha   90.00
_cell.angle_beta   90.00
_cell.angle_gamma   90.00
#
_symmetry.space_group_name_H-M   'P 1'
#
loop_
_entity.id
_entity.type
_entity.pdbx_description
1 polymer ?
#
loop_
_entity_poly.entity_id
_entity_poly.type
_entity_poly.pdbx_seq_one_letter_code
_entity_poly.pdbx_strand_id
1 'polypeptide(L)'
;MQKQAMKSIGAVTLLLIATGCDAPVNEPQLNENVVSTGENNGSEKAALAKAPSVEELERFTLSKQEYAVPTSHIRSIRRGGAHSFVRIKHPDHPIELVFDGKSNGLTDSSGAPRIFSVNDSDYPGLTYRSGTGETIVCRGAVSARAGCGTKLTHGSARWSVLFPVSKVEEAAELTEQALAVLDRYLVENEAPTQDEPAD
;
A
#
# COMPACT_ATOMS: atom_id res chain seq x y z
N MET A 1 0.49 35.16 -48.65
CA MET A 1 1.88 34.96 -49.13
C MET A 1 2.70 34.38 -48.00
N GLN A 2 3.45 33.33 -48.32
CA GLN A 2 4.10 32.36 -47.43
C GLN A 2 5.13 32.97 -46.47
N LYS A 3 5.24 32.43 -45.25
CA LYS A 3 6.49 32.37 -44.51
C LYS A 3 6.71 30.94 -44.03
N GLN A 4 7.72 30.30 -44.63
CA GLN A 4 8.13 28.93 -44.40
C GLN A 4 8.87 28.77 -43.07
N ALA A 5 8.72 27.56 -42.54
CA ALA A 5 9.39 27.00 -41.38
C ALA A 5 10.91 26.87 -41.57
N MET A 6 11.67 27.08 -40.49
CA MET A 6 13.03 26.58 -40.37
C MET A 6 13.05 25.39 -39.41
N LYS A 7 13.50 24.25 -39.95
CA LYS A 7 13.76 22.98 -39.27
C LYS A 7 15.01 23.12 -38.39
N SER A 8 14.92 22.72 -37.13
CA SER A 8 16.08 22.40 -36.30
C SER A 8 16.26 20.88 -36.33
N ILE A 9 17.41 20.42 -36.85
CA ILE A 9 17.81 19.00 -36.86
C ILE A 9 18.93 18.85 -35.85
N GLY A 10 18.76 17.86 -34.97
CA GLY A 10 19.61 17.61 -33.82
C GLY A 10 20.98 17.03 -34.16
N ALA A 11 21.86 17.15 -33.18
CA ALA A 11 23.05 16.34 -33.03
C ALA A 11 23.12 15.93 -31.55
N VAL A 12 22.68 14.71 -31.24
CA VAL A 12 22.92 14.06 -29.95
C VAL A 12 24.10 13.14 -30.16
N THR A 13 25.26 13.52 -29.61
CA THR A 13 26.44 12.67 -29.56
C THR A 13 26.25 11.63 -28.47
N LEU A 14 26.17 10.37 -28.89
CA LEU A 14 26.21 9.17 -28.05
C LEU A 14 27.68 8.88 -27.70
N LEU A 15 28.03 8.79 -26.42
CA LEU A 15 29.34 8.27 -25.99
C LEU A 15 29.11 7.03 -25.11
N LEU A 16 29.49 5.87 -25.65
CA LEU A 16 29.49 4.58 -24.97
C LEU A 16 30.84 4.34 -24.24
N ILE A 17 30.69 3.92 -22.98
CA ILE A 17 31.38 2.84 -22.24
C ILE A 17 32.92 2.81 -22.21
N ALA A 18 33.46 2.84 -20.98
CA ALA A 18 34.59 1.99 -20.61
C ALA A 18 34.32 1.36 -19.23
N THR A 19 34.20 0.04 -19.25
CA THR A 19 34.21 -0.88 -18.11
C THR A 19 35.62 -1.05 -17.57
N GLY A 20 35.77 -1.15 -16.25
CA GLY A 20 36.99 -1.65 -15.64
C GLY A 20 37.08 -1.34 -14.15
N CYS A 21 36.91 -2.36 -13.32
CA CYS A 21 37.75 -2.60 -12.14
C CYS A 21 37.40 -3.95 -11.53
N ASP A 22 38.32 -4.89 -11.75
CA ASP A 22 38.52 -6.12 -10.99
C ASP A 22 38.62 -5.86 -9.48
N ALA A 23 38.00 -6.72 -8.69
CA ALA A 23 38.40 -6.99 -7.31
C ALA A 23 38.04 -8.44 -6.92
N PRO A 24 38.84 -9.08 -6.06
CA PRO A 24 39.11 -10.52 -6.12
C PRO A 24 38.11 -11.42 -5.38
N VAL A 25 38.12 -12.68 -5.85
CA VAL A 25 37.54 -13.88 -5.26
C VAL A 25 38.07 -14.10 -3.84
N ASN A 26 37.16 -14.26 -2.87
CA ASN A 26 37.46 -14.82 -1.56
C ASN A 26 36.88 -16.24 -1.50
N GLU A 27 37.76 -17.24 -1.42
CA GLU A 27 37.42 -18.63 -1.16
C GLU A 27 36.98 -18.80 0.31
N PRO A 28 35.90 -19.54 0.61
CA PRO A 28 35.64 -20.00 1.97
C PRO A 28 36.45 -21.26 2.25
N GLN A 29 37.34 -21.18 3.26
CA GLN A 29 38.00 -22.36 3.80
C GLN A 29 37.02 -23.21 4.61
N LEU A 30 36.93 -24.48 4.20
CA LEU A 30 36.41 -25.58 5.00
C LEU A 30 37.33 -25.83 6.20
N ASN A 31 36.76 -25.82 7.40
CA ASN A 31 37.33 -26.56 8.53
C ASN A 31 36.29 -27.50 9.13
N GLU A 32 36.29 -28.74 8.63
CA GLU A 32 35.86 -29.87 9.43
C GLU A 32 36.91 -30.09 10.53
N ASN A 33 36.50 -30.12 11.81
CA ASN A 33 36.67 -31.33 12.60
C ASN A 33 36.22 -31.26 14.07
N VAL A 34 35.62 -32.39 14.46
CA VAL A 34 35.72 -33.07 15.76
C VAL A 34 34.67 -32.75 16.84
N VAL A 35 33.67 -33.63 16.81
CA VAL A 35 32.94 -34.26 17.94
C VAL A 35 33.78 -34.42 19.21
N SER A 36 33.22 -34.04 20.36
CA SER A 36 33.19 -34.92 21.54
C SER A 36 32.18 -34.45 22.60
N THR A 37 31.29 -35.40 22.91
CA THR A 37 30.47 -35.64 24.10
C THR A 37 30.61 -34.74 25.33
N GLY A 38 29.47 -34.28 25.84
CA GLY A 38 29.29 -33.76 27.20
C GLY A 38 27.82 -33.85 27.61
N GLU A 39 27.56 -34.62 28.66
CA GLU A 39 26.26 -35.07 29.15
C GLU A 39 25.34 -33.97 29.73
N ASN A 40 24.04 -34.19 29.53
CA ASN A 40 22.93 -33.99 30.48
C ASN A 40 23.05 -32.86 31.53
N ASN A 41 22.23 -31.82 31.35
CA ASN A 41 21.35 -31.42 32.43
C ASN A 41 20.05 -30.85 31.88
N GLY A 42 18.95 -31.51 32.28
CA GLY A 42 17.59 -31.10 31.98
C GLY A 42 17.34 -29.67 32.42
N SER A 43 16.95 -28.85 31.46
CA SER A 43 16.15 -27.68 31.72
C SER A 43 15.00 -27.77 30.73
N GLU A 44 13.93 -28.45 31.17
CA GLU A 44 12.60 -28.26 30.60
C GLU A 44 12.29 -26.77 30.67
N LYS A 45 12.65 -26.05 29.62
CA LYS A 45 11.99 -24.78 29.29
C LYS A 45 10.56 -25.17 28.97
N ALA A 46 9.72 -25.14 30.01
CA ALA A 46 8.29 -25.09 29.85
C ALA A 46 7.99 -24.00 28.83
N ALA A 47 7.62 -24.41 27.62
CA ALA A 47 6.99 -23.55 26.65
C ALA A 47 5.65 -23.16 27.30
N LEU A 48 5.67 -22.05 28.04
CA LEU A 48 4.47 -21.41 28.51
C LEU A 48 3.73 -20.99 27.24
N ALA A 49 2.77 -21.83 26.82
CA ALA A 49 1.88 -21.56 25.72
C ALA A 49 1.20 -20.23 26.05
N LYS A 50 1.69 -19.16 25.41
CA LYS A 50 1.10 -17.84 25.50
C LYS A 50 -0.33 -18.01 25.02
N ALA A 51 -1.30 -17.87 25.92
CA ALA A 51 -2.71 -17.86 25.57
C ALA A 51 -2.88 -16.94 24.35
N PRO A 52 -3.70 -17.31 23.34
CA PRO A 52 -3.89 -16.47 22.18
C PRO A 52 -4.28 -15.07 22.68
N SER A 53 -3.44 -14.08 22.40
CA SER A 53 -3.75 -12.71 22.76
C SER A 53 -5.01 -12.34 22.01
N VAL A 54 -6.07 -11.99 22.74
CA VAL A 54 -7.28 -11.42 22.14
C VAL A 54 -6.83 -10.21 21.34
N GLU A 55 -6.99 -10.29 20.02
CA GLU A 55 -6.63 -9.21 19.13
C GLU A 55 -7.55 -8.02 19.39
N GLU A 56 -6.97 -6.88 19.76
CA GLU A 56 -7.74 -5.66 20.00
C GLU A 56 -8.21 -5.08 18.68
N LEU A 57 -9.53 -4.88 18.55
CA LEU A 57 -10.16 -4.36 17.34
C LEU A 57 -10.59 -2.90 17.54
N GLU A 58 -10.33 -2.09 16.53
CA GLU A 58 -10.75 -0.71 16.42
C GLU A 58 -11.93 -0.62 15.44
N ARG A 59 -13.03 0.00 15.88
CA ARG A 59 -14.29 0.07 15.15
C ARG A 59 -14.59 1.48 14.68
N PHE A 60 -14.98 1.62 13.41
CA PHE A 60 -15.34 2.91 12.85
C PHE A 60 -16.32 2.76 11.68
N THR A 61 -17.15 3.79 11.48
CA THR A 61 -18.10 3.83 10.38
C THR A 61 -17.65 4.81 9.30
N LEU A 62 -17.55 4.35 8.06
CA LEU A 62 -17.26 5.19 6.89
C LEU A 62 -18.37 4.99 5.86
N SER A 63 -19.00 6.09 5.45
CA SER A 63 -20.09 6.09 4.47
C SER A 63 -21.17 5.02 4.76
N LYS A 64 -21.65 4.97 6.01
CA LYS A 64 -22.66 4.00 6.53
C LYS A 64 -22.19 2.54 6.63
N GLN A 65 -20.94 2.24 6.32
CA GLN A 65 -20.35 0.92 6.50
C GLN A 65 -19.51 0.89 7.78
N GLU A 66 -19.76 -0.08 8.65
CA GLU A 66 -18.91 -0.32 9.82
C GLU A 66 -17.76 -1.26 9.47
N TYR A 67 -16.58 -0.91 9.98
CA TYR A 67 -15.36 -1.70 9.90
C TYR A 67 -14.85 -2.02 11.30
N ALA A 68 -14.32 -3.23 11.48
CA ALA A 68 -13.57 -3.64 12.66
C ALA A 68 -12.17 -4.09 12.22
N VAL A 69 -11.15 -3.30 12.56
CA VAL A 69 -9.77 -3.51 12.10
C VAL A 69 -8.87 -3.75 13.32
N PRO A 70 -7.96 -4.75 13.28
CA PRO A 70 -6.96 -4.88 14.32
C PRO A 70 -6.18 -3.58 14.56
N THR A 71 -6.04 -3.17 15.82
CA THR A 71 -5.32 -1.95 16.17
C THR A 71 -3.87 -1.98 15.68
N SER A 72 -3.26 -3.18 15.66
CA SER A 72 -1.94 -3.48 15.10
C SER A 72 -1.79 -3.11 13.62
N HIS A 73 -2.89 -3.11 12.86
CA HIS A 73 -2.90 -2.80 11.43
C HIS A 73 -3.17 -1.30 11.17
N ILE A 74 -3.65 -0.55 12.16
CA ILE A 74 -3.93 0.88 12.02
C ILE A 74 -2.66 1.69 12.27
N ARG A 75 -2.19 2.39 11.23
CA ARG A 75 -1.07 3.33 11.34
C ARG A 75 -1.49 4.65 11.95
N SER A 76 -2.72 5.08 11.68
CA SER A 76 -3.28 6.33 12.20
C SER A 76 -4.76 6.42 11.91
N ILE A 77 -5.53 7.01 12.84
CA ILE A 77 -6.96 7.23 12.72
C ILE A 77 -7.33 8.61 13.29
N ARG A 78 -8.26 9.30 12.63
CA ARG A 78 -8.96 10.49 13.13
C ARG A 78 -10.43 10.35 12.81
N ARG A 79 -11.30 10.57 13.79
CA ARG A 79 -12.75 10.43 13.66
C ARG A 79 -13.40 11.81 13.56
N GLY A 80 -14.43 11.95 12.74
CA GLY A 80 -15.32 13.12 12.74
C GLY A 80 -15.55 13.75 11.36
N GLY A 81 -16.77 13.55 10.83
CA GLY A 81 -17.29 14.26 9.67
C GLY A 81 -16.35 14.26 8.46
N ALA A 82 -16.22 15.43 7.82
CA ALA A 82 -15.38 15.65 6.64
C ALA A 82 -13.86 15.45 6.89
N HIS A 83 -13.43 15.34 8.15
CA HIS A 83 -12.03 15.14 8.53
C HIS A 83 -11.72 13.71 8.94
N SER A 84 -12.68 12.79 8.77
CA SER A 84 -12.48 11.37 9.04
C SER A 84 -11.31 10.85 8.20
N PHE A 85 -10.38 10.18 8.87
CA PHE A 85 -9.14 9.71 8.27
C PHE A 85 -8.78 8.36 8.88
N VAL A 86 -8.45 7.39 8.04
CA VAL A 86 -8.02 6.06 8.47
C VAL A 86 -6.88 5.64 7.56
N ARG A 87 -5.76 5.20 8.14
CA ARG A 87 -4.63 4.61 7.41
C ARG A 87 -4.32 3.23 7.97
N ILE A 88 -4.47 2.22 7.13
CA ILE A 88 -4.25 0.82 7.48
C ILE A 88 -3.03 0.33 6.71
N LYS A 89 -2.13 -0.37 7.40
CA LYS A 89 -1.03 -1.12 6.80
C LYS A 89 -1.17 -2.57 7.21
N HIS A 90 -1.67 -3.40 6.31
CA HIS A 90 -1.77 -4.83 6.56
C HIS A 90 -0.35 -5.44 6.53
N PRO A 91 0.05 -6.28 7.52
CA PRO A 91 1.40 -6.81 7.60
C PRO A 91 1.77 -7.70 6.40
N ASP A 92 0.79 -8.48 5.90
CA ASP A 92 1.04 -9.47 4.84
C ASP A 92 0.93 -8.93 3.41
N HIS A 93 0.56 -7.66 3.23
CA HIS A 93 0.36 -7.08 1.89
C HIS A 93 1.25 -5.85 1.69
N PRO A 94 1.81 -5.64 0.49
CA PRO A 94 2.64 -4.48 0.18
C PRO A 94 1.80 -3.21 -0.10
N ILE A 95 0.62 -3.10 0.52
CA ILE A 95 -0.33 -2.01 0.34
C ILE A 95 -0.56 -1.24 1.64
N GLU A 96 -0.84 0.04 1.50
CA GLU A 96 -1.47 0.83 2.56
C GLU A 96 -2.81 1.36 2.07
N LEU A 97 -3.87 1.16 2.87
CA LEU A 97 -5.21 1.63 2.59
C LEU A 97 -5.44 2.94 3.32
N VAL A 98 -5.89 3.96 2.60
CA VAL A 98 -6.16 5.27 3.18
C VAL A 98 -7.54 5.76 2.82
N PHE A 99 -8.37 5.94 3.83
CA PHE A 99 -9.54 6.78 3.73
C PHE A 99 -9.17 8.19 4.18
N ASP A 100 -9.41 9.19 3.34
CA ASP A 100 -9.29 10.59 3.67
C ASP A 100 -10.56 11.33 3.25
N GLY A 101 -11.40 11.66 4.23
CA GLY A 101 -12.67 12.35 4.01
C GLY A 101 -12.51 13.70 3.31
N LYS A 102 -11.35 14.37 3.47
CA LYS A 102 -11.08 15.66 2.83
C LYS A 102 -10.86 15.52 1.32
N SER A 103 -10.22 14.43 0.89
CA SER A 103 -9.90 14.18 -0.52
C SER A 103 -10.90 13.27 -1.22
N ASN A 104 -11.91 12.77 -0.49
CA ASN A 104 -12.89 11.84 -1.02
C ASN A 104 -13.72 12.49 -2.14
N GLY A 105 -13.71 11.89 -3.32
CA GLY A 105 -14.45 12.40 -4.49
C GLY A 105 -13.78 13.52 -5.28
N LEU A 106 -12.61 14.01 -4.84
CA LEU A 106 -11.89 15.08 -5.54
C LEU A 106 -10.99 14.54 -6.65
N THR A 107 -10.77 15.38 -7.66
CA THR A 107 -9.77 15.17 -8.72
C THR A 107 -8.71 16.25 -8.68
N ASP A 108 -7.53 15.98 -9.24
CA ASP A 108 -6.53 17.01 -9.52
C ASP A 108 -6.84 17.76 -10.82
N SER A 109 -5.95 18.68 -11.20
CA SER A 109 -6.09 19.51 -12.40
C SER A 109 -5.98 18.72 -13.72
N SER A 110 -5.45 17.49 -13.68
CA SER A 110 -5.41 16.58 -14.82
C SER A 110 -6.70 15.76 -14.98
N GLY A 111 -7.61 15.83 -14.00
CA GLY A 111 -8.81 15.01 -13.93
C GLY A 111 -8.60 13.65 -13.27
N ALA A 112 -7.38 13.32 -12.84
CA ALA A 112 -7.10 12.11 -12.08
C ALA A 112 -7.67 12.20 -10.65
N PRO A 113 -8.09 11.10 -10.03
CA PRO A 113 -8.55 11.13 -8.64
C PRO A 113 -7.43 11.57 -7.69
N ARG A 114 -7.78 12.32 -6.64
CA ARG A 114 -6.82 12.69 -5.58
C ARG A 114 -6.52 11.52 -4.67
N ILE A 115 -5.31 11.00 -4.79
CA ILE A 115 -4.72 9.91 -4.01
C ILE A 115 -3.87 10.51 -2.88
N PHE A 116 -4.17 10.11 -1.65
CA PHE A 116 -3.50 10.61 -0.46
C PHE A 116 -1.99 10.44 -0.53
N SER A 117 -1.24 11.48 -0.16
CA SER A 117 0.22 11.55 -0.17
C SER A 117 0.89 11.33 -1.54
N VAL A 118 0.12 11.23 -2.63
CA VAL A 118 0.64 11.05 -4.00
C VAL A 118 0.39 12.30 -4.84
N ASN A 119 -0.86 12.74 -4.99
CA ASN A 119 -1.28 13.94 -5.73
C ASN A 119 -2.38 14.74 -5.01
N ASP A 120 -2.51 14.57 -3.69
CA ASP A 120 -3.42 15.35 -2.83
C ASP A 120 -2.90 16.77 -2.51
N SER A 121 -1.76 17.15 -3.09
CA SER A 121 -1.15 18.48 -3.07
C SER A 121 -0.32 18.67 -4.36
N ASP A 122 0.22 19.88 -4.55
CA ASP A 122 0.99 20.23 -5.74
C ASP A 122 2.41 19.65 -5.69
N TYR A 123 2.50 18.33 -5.80
CA TYR A 123 3.78 17.63 -5.85
C TYR A 123 4.38 17.67 -7.26
N PRO A 124 5.67 18.00 -7.41
CA PRO A 124 6.33 17.93 -8.72
C PRO A 124 6.62 16.47 -9.11
N GLY A 125 6.75 16.23 -10.42
CA GLY A 125 7.23 14.93 -10.95
C GLY A 125 6.22 13.80 -10.83
N LEU A 126 4.93 14.10 -10.98
CA LEU A 126 3.87 13.10 -11.04
C LEU A 126 3.86 12.43 -12.42
N THR A 127 3.71 11.12 -12.41
CA THR A 127 3.48 10.32 -13.62
C THR A 127 2.11 9.65 -13.50
N TYR A 128 1.37 9.65 -14.60
CA TYR A 128 0.03 9.12 -14.69
C TYR A 128 0.04 7.93 -15.65
N ARG A 129 -0.54 6.82 -15.22
CA ARG A 129 -0.74 5.64 -16.07
C ARG A 129 -2.20 5.23 -15.97
N SER A 130 -2.83 5.04 -17.11
CA SER A 130 -4.17 4.45 -17.17
C SER A 130 -4.01 2.96 -17.48
N GLY A 131 -4.40 2.11 -16.53
CA GLY A 131 -4.47 0.66 -16.70
C GLY A 131 -5.89 0.19 -17.03
N THR A 132 -6.14 -1.11 -16.89
CA THR A 132 -7.42 -1.83 -17.12
C THR A 132 -8.59 -1.41 -16.21
N GLY A 133 -8.84 -0.10 -16.09
CA GLY A 133 -9.95 0.49 -15.35
C GLY A 133 -9.55 1.53 -14.31
N GLU A 134 -8.27 1.61 -13.93
CA GLU A 134 -7.83 2.47 -12.84
C GLU A 134 -6.71 3.42 -13.25
N THR A 135 -6.81 4.67 -12.81
CA THR A 135 -5.75 5.66 -12.92
C THR A 135 -4.73 5.42 -11.81
N ILE A 136 -3.51 5.08 -12.19
CA ILE A 136 -2.37 4.97 -11.29
C ILE A 136 -1.60 6.28 -11.36
N VAL A 137 -1.32 6.86 -10.20
CA VAL A 137 -0.48 8.05 -10.07
C VAL A 137 0.75 7.67 -9.27
N CYS A 138 1.93 8.01 -9.78
CA CYS A 138 3.20 7.75 -9.12
C CYS A 138 3.97 9.04 -8.93
N ARG A 139 4.58 9.18 -7.75
CA ARG A 139 5.46 10.31 -7.42
C ARG A 139 6.92 9.89 -7.60
N GLY A 140 7.71 10.71 -8.31
CA GLY A 140 9.13 10.46 -8.56
C GLY A 140 9.99 10.39 -7.28
N ALA A 141 11.01 9.53 -7.32
CA ALA A 141 11.75 9.01 -6.15
C ALA A 141 12.77 9.95 -5.48
N VAL A 142 12.83 11.25 -5.79
CA VAL A 142 13.97 12.09 -5.37
C VAL A 142 14.01 12.34 -3.84
N SER A 143 12.91 12.12 -3.12
CA SER A 143 12.89 12.21 -1.65
C SER A 143 11.67 11.54 -1.00
N ALA A 144 10.83 10.86 -1.78
CA ALA A 144 9.50 10.51 -1.31
C ALA A 144 9.48 9.13 -0.65
N ARG A 145 8.99 9.09 0.60
CA ARG A 145 8.28 7.90 1.13
C ARG A 145 7.04 7.54 0.28
N ALA A 146 6.65 8.40 -0.65
CA ALA A 146 5.48 8.24 -1.50
C ALA A 146 5.84 7.44 -2.74
N GLY A 147 5.19 6.29 -2.87
CA GLY A 147 5.27 5.44 -4.05
C GLY A 147 4.21 5.81 -5.07
N CYS A 148 3.57 4.78 -5.60
CA CYS A 148 2.40 4.88 -6.46
C CYS A 148 1.13 4.72 -5.63
N GLY A 149 0.00 5.10 -6.23
CA GLY A 149 -1.28 4.70 -5.72
C GLY A 149 -2.38 4.80 -6.75
N THR A 150 -3.54 4.32 -6.35
CA THR A 150 -4.78 4.41 -7.11
C THR A 150 -5.98 4.62 -6.17
N LYS A 151 -7.18 4.69 -6.76
CA LYS A 151 -8.45 4.73 -6.02
C LYS A 151 -9.27 3.50 -6.34
N LEU A 152 -9.80 2.90 -5.27
CA LEU A 152 -10.89 1.93 -5.35
C LEU A 152 -12.11 2.45 -4.61
N THR A 153 -13.27 1.87 -4.90
CA THR A 153 -14.50 2.10 -4.14
C THR A 153 -14.88 0.80 -3.42
N HIS A 154 -15.18 0.89 -2.12
CA HIS A 154 -15.67 -0.22 -1.32
C HIS A 154 -16.88 0.24 -0.50
N GLY A 155 -18.03 -0.40 -0.71
CA GLY A 155 -19.32 0.17 -0.34
C GLY A 155 -19.52 1.54 -1.01
N SER A 156 -19.70 2.59 -0.21
CA SER A 156 -19.76 3.99 -0.70
C SER A 156 -18.57 4.84 -0.27
N ALA A 157 -17.51 4.22 0.27
CA ALA A 157 -16.26 4.88 0.62
C ALA A 157 -15.24 4.70 -0.51
N ARG A 158 -14.54 5.79 -0.90
CA ARG A 158 -13.41 5.71 -1.84
C ARG A 158 -12.09 5.69 -1.08
N TRP A 159 -11.32 4.64 -1.29
CA TRP A 159 -10.06 4.40 -0.61
C TRP A 159 -8.90 4.68 -1.56
N SER A 160 -7.86 5.32 -1.05
CA SER A 160 -6.55 5.29 -1.69
C SER A 160 -5.86 3.99 -1.37
N VAL A 161 -5.36 3.31 -2.40
CA VAL A 161 -4.45 2.19 -2.26
C VAL A 161 -3.06 2.70 -2.62
N LEU A 162 -2.14 2.62 -1.67
CA LEU A 162 -0.76 3.07 -1.85
C LEU A 162 0.16 1.85 -1.92
N PHE A 163 1.10 1.85 -2.85
CA PHE A 163 2.04 0.76 -3.05
C PHE A 163 3.41 1.24 -3.56
N PRO A 164 4.48 0.45 -3.40
CA PRO A 164 5.81 0.80 -3.90
C PRO A 164 5.84 0.98 -5.42
N VAL A 165 6.73 1.84 -5.92
CA VAL A 165 6.91 2.04 -7.37
C VAL A 165 7.31 0.75 -8.09
N SER A 166 8.07 -0.13 -7.43
CA SER A 166 8.47 -1.44 -7.97
C SER A 166 7.29 -2.38 -8.24
N LYS A 167 6.10 -2.07 -7.71
CA LYS A 167 4.87 -2.85 -7.84
C LYS A 167 3.85 -2.22 -8.79
N VAL A 168 4.25 -1.21 -9.58
CA VAL A 168 3.34 -0.46 -10.46
C VAL A 168 2.64 -1.34 -11.50
N GLU A 169 3.32 -2.36 -12.04
CA GLU A 169 2.72 -3.29 -13.00
C GLU A 169 1.72 -4.27 -12.35
N GLU A 170 1.77 -4.43 -11.02
CA GLU A 170 0.90 -5.30 -10.23
C GLU A 170 -0.33 -4.55 -9.68
N ALA A 171 -0.55 -3.29 -10.09
CA ALA A 171 -1.55 -2.42 -9.47
C ALA A 171 -2.97 -3.00 -9.45
N ALA A 172 -3.40 -3.70 -10.51
CA ALA A 172 -4.72 -4.33 -10.56
C ALA A 172 -4.86 -5.44 -9.50
N GLU A 173 -3.86 -6.32 -9.39
CA GLU A 173 -3.83 -7.38 -8.36
C GLU A 173 -3.80 -6.76 -6.95
N LEU A 174 -3.04 -5.69 -6.75
CA LEU A 174 -2.99 -5.00 -5.47
C LEU A 174 -4.32 -4.34 -5.09
N THR A 175 -5.08 -3.86 -6.07
CA THR A 175 -6.45 -3.35 -5.84
C THR A 175 -7.40 -4.49 -5.46
N GLU A 176 -7.31 -5.66 -6.10
CA GLU A 176 -8.09 -6.84 -5.69
C GLU A 176 -7.75 -7.28 -4.26
N GLN A 177 -6.45 -7.33 -3.92
CA GLN A 177 -6.01 -7.62 -2.55
C GLN A 177 -6.51 -6.57 -1.56
N ALA A 178 -6.54 -5.29 -1.96
CA ALA A 178 -7.06 -4.20 -1.15
C ALA A 178 -8.55 -4.36 -0.84
N LEU A 179 -9.35 -4.76 -1.82
CA LEU A 179 -10.77 -5.11 -1.62
C LEU A 179 -10.91 -6.27 -0.64
N ALA A 180 -10.16 -7.37 -0.85
CA ALA A 180 -10.19 -8.53 0.04
C ALA A 180 -9.74 -8.21 1.49
N VAL A 181 -8.85 -7.24 1.68
CA VAL A 181 -8.50 -6.73 3.01
C VAL A 181 -9.68 -5.97 3.63
N LEU A 182 -10.34 -5.10 2.87
CA LEU A 182 -11.49 -4.33 3.36
C LEU A 182 -12.69 -5.21 3.68
N ASP A 183 -12.97 -6.22 2.85
CA ASP A 183 -14.02 -7.22 3.06
C ASP A 183 -13.81 -7.97 4.39
N ARG A 184 -12.57 -8.37 4.69
CA ARG A 184 -12.23 -9.03 5.96
C ARG A 184 -12.49 -8.16 7.20
N TYR A 185 -12.51 -6.84 7.04
CA TYR A 185 -12.78 -5.91 8.14
C TYR A 185 -14.23 -5.46 8.17
N LEU A 186 -15.07 -5.90 7.25
CA LEU A 186 -16.49 -5.58 7.30
C LEU A 186 -17.13 -6.24 8.52
N VAL A 187 -17.88 -5.43 9.26
CA VAL A 187 -18.84 -5.96 10.22
C VAL A 187 -20.11 -6.25 9.44
N GLU A 188 -20.45 -7.53 9.30
CA GLU A 188 -21.73 -7.92 8.74
C GLU A 188 -22.84 -7.41 9.68
N ASN A 189 -23.68 -6.52 9.18
CA ASN A 189 -24.88 -6.13 9.89
C ASN A 189 -25.90 -7.27 9.69
N GLU A 190 -26.06 -8.16 10.68
CA GLU A 190 -27.27 -8.98 10.72
C GLU A 190 -28.47 -8.01 10.74
N ALA A 191 -29.32 -8.09 9.74
CA ALA A 191 -30.57 -7.35 9.73
C ALA A 191 -31.34 -7.70 11.02
N PRO A 192 -32.03 -6.76 11.68
CA PRO A 192 -32.91 -7.11 12.76
C PRO A 192 -33.91 -8.14 12.22
N THR A 193 -33.86 -9.34 12.76
CA THR A 193 -34.86 -10.38 12.54
C THR A 193 -36.18 -9.74 12.96
N GLN A 194 -37.00 -9.35 11.99
CA GLN A 194 -38.35 -8.89 12.26
C GLN A 194 -39.13 -10.16 12.63
N ASP A 195 -39.07 -10.52 13.90
CA ASP A 195 -39.98 -11.50 14.47
C ASP A 195 -41.41 -10.93 14.34
N GLU A 196 -42.09 -11.54 13.38
CA GLU A 196 -43.52 -11.81 13.21
C GLU A 196 -44.54 -10.98 14.04
N PRO A 197 -45.62 -10.47 13.41
CA PRO A 197 -46.65 -9.71 14.09
C PRO A 197 -47.36 -10.55 15.16
N ALA A 198 -47.61 -9.93 16.31
CA ALA A 198 -48.52 -10.47 17.33
C ALA A 198 -49.94 -10.54 16.78
N ASP A 199 -50.51 -11.75 16.77
CA ASP A 199 -51.95 -12.03 16.63
C ASP A 199 -52.79 -11.35 17.74
#